data_AF-A0A392NL50-F1
#
_entry.id   AF-A0A392NL50-F1
#
_cell.length_a   1.000
_cell.length_b   1.000
_cell.length_c   1.000
_cell.angle_alpha   90.00
_cell.angle_beta   90.00
_cell.angle_gamma   90.00
#
_symmetry.space_group_name_H-M   'P 1'
#
loop_
_entity.id
_entity.type
_entity.pdbx_description
1 polymer ?
#
loop_
_entity_poly.entity_id
_entity_poly.type
_entity_poly.pdbx_seq_one_letter_code
_entity_poly.pdbx_strand_id
1 'polypeptide(L)'
;MPGLITDFLISLDDRFVYFVNWLHGDIRQYNIEDVKNPKLTGQIWVGGLLQKGSPIVAVKEDGETWQSDVPEIQIYVAPTLQTVKMSGVQHGNKLRGGPQMIQLSLDGKRLYVTNSLFSTWDKQFYPKLVEQGSHILQIDVDTENGGLKINPNFFVDFGAEPDGPSLAHEMRYPGGDCTSDIWV
;
A
#
# COMPACT_ATOMS: atom_id res chain seq x y z
N MET A 1 7.83 -17.31 7.03
CA MET A 1 6.76 -16.82 6.12
C MET A 1 7.41 -15.90 5.08
N PRO A 2 7.19 -16.11 3.77
CA PRO A 2 7.76 -15.26 2.73
C PRO A 2 7.13 -13.87 2.75
N GLY A 3 7.77 -12.88 2.10
CA GLY A 3 7.18 -11.55 1.90
C GLY A 3 5.95 -11.56 0.99
N LEU A 4 5.98 -12.44 -0.02
CA LEU A 4 5.08 -12.48 -1.17
C LEU A 4 5.08 -11.14 -1.92
N ILE A 5 6.05 -10.99 -2.82
CA ILE A 5 6.09 -9.85 -3.74
C ILE A 5 5.02 -10.06 -4.81
N THR A 6 4.00 -9.22 -4.80
CA THR A 6 2.85 -9.33 -5.72
C THR A 6 2.89 -8.33 -6.86
N ASP A 7 3.56 -7.20 -6.66
CA ASP A 7 3.66 -6.14 -7.66
C ASP A 7 4.99 -5.38 -7.53
N PHE A 8 5.47 -4.84 -8.66
CA PHE A 8 6.64 -3.97 -8.74
C PHE A 8 6.54 -3.02 -9.93
N LEU A 9 7.17 -1.86 -9.81
CA LEU A 9 7.28 -0.87 -10.90
C LEU A 9 8.61 -0.12 -10.82
N ILE A 10 8.97 0.54 -11.92
CA ILE A 10 10.17 1.39 -12.04
C ILE A 10 9.70 2.83 -12.24
N SER A 11 10.40 3.80 -11.63
CA SER A 11 10.14 5.22 -11.86
C SER A 11 10.46 5.61 -13.30
N LEU A 12 9.77 6.61 -13.85
CA LEU A 12 9.98 7.03 -15.25
C LEU A 12 11.39 7.53 -15.56
N ASP A 13 12.15 7.95 -14.55
CA ASP A 13 13.56 8.34 -14.67
C ASP A 13 14.54 7.15 -14.54
N ASP A 14 14.04 5.92 -14.42
CA ASP A 14 14.78 4.67 -14.22
C ASP A 14 15.71 4.66 -12.98
N ARG A 15 15.48 5.57 -12.02
CA ARG A 15 16.34 5.70 -10.82
C ARG A 15 15.89 4.82 -9.67
N PHE A 16 14.61 4.46 -9.60
CA PHE A 16 14.06 3.68 -8.49
C PHE A 16 13.19 2.52 -8.95
N VAL A 17 13.32 1.38 -8.26
CA VAL A 17 12.35 0.28 -8.30
C VAL A 17 11.57 0.23 -7.00
N TYR A 18 10.27 0.01 -7.11
CA TYR A 18 9.35 -0.15 -5.99
C TYR A 18 8.76 -1.54 -6.03
N PHE A 19 8.57 -2.15 -4.87
CA PHE A 19 7.79 -3.38 -4.78
C PHE A 19 7.10 -3.48 -3.43
N VAL A 20 6.05 -4.30 -3.39
CA VAL A 20 5.29 -4.58 -2.19
C VAL A 20 5.57 -5.98 -1.67
N ASN A 21 5.45 -6.21 -0.37
CA ASN A 21 5.37 -7.55 0.21
C ASN A 21 4.00 -7.71 0.85
N TRP A 22 3.10 -8.39 0.16
CA TRP A 22 1.71 -8.49 0.58
C TRP A 22 1.55 -9.16 1.95
N LEU A 23 2.28 -10.25 2.22
CA LEU A 23 2.19 -10.94 3.52
C LEU A 23 2.92 -10.21 4.64
N HIS A 24 4.11 -9.65 4.37
CA HIS A 24 4.87 -8.92 5.39
C HIS A 24 4.18 -7.61 5.75
N GLY A 25 3.68 -6.88 4.77
CA GLY A 25 2.97 -5.62 4.97
C GLY A 25 3.77 -4.37 4.61
N ASP A 26 4.93 -4.50 3.96
CA ASP A 26 5.80 -3.36 3.64
C ASP A 26 5.91 -3.07 2.14
N ILE A 27 6.14 -1.81 1.83
CA ILE A 27 6.54 -1.30 0.52
C ILE A 27 8.01 -0.94 0.61
N ARG A 28 8.78 -1.25 -0.43
CA ARG A 28 10.20 -0.91 -0.50
C ARG A 28 10.49 -0.08 -1.74
N GLN A 29 11.45 0.83 -1.59
CA GLN A 29 12.05 1.63 -2.64
C GLN A 29 13.55 1.33 -2.68
N TYR A 30 14.06 0.99 -3.86
CA TYR A 30 15.47 0.78 -4.09
C TYR A 30 15.97 1.76 -5.16
N ASN A 31 17.08 2.44 -4.90
CA ASN A 31 17.84 3.11 -5.95
C ASN A 31 18.51 2.05 -6.84
N ILE A 32 18.34 2.20 -8.15
CA ILE A 32 18.84 1.29 -9.19
C ILE A 32 19.70 2.00 -10.25
N GLU A 33 20.26 3.18 -9.94
CA GLU A 33 21.20 3.87 -10.83
C GLU A 33 22.43 2.99 -11.15
N ASP A 34 22.81 2.12 -10.21
CA ASP A 34 23.64 0.94 -10.47
C ASP A 34 22.78 -0.33 -10.39
N VAL A 35 22.27 -0.78 -11.55
CA VAL A 35 21.40 -1.96 -11.68
C VAL A 35 22.04 -3.23 -11.10
N LYS A 36 23.37 -3.32 -11.05
CA LYS A 36 24.08 -4.49 -10.48
C LYS A 36 24.10 -4.47 -8.96
N ASN A 37 23.94 -3.30 -8.35
CA ASN A 37 23.99 -3.10 -6.90
C ASN A 37 22.83 -2.23 -6.40
N PRO A 38 21.55 -2.69 -6.51
CA PRO A 38 20.41 -1.96 -5.98
C PRO A 38 20.56 -1.63 -4.49
N LYS A 39 20.21 -0.41 -4.10
CA LYS A 39 20.33 0.05 -2.70
C LYS A 39 18.97 0.35 -2.12
N LEU A 40 18.62 -0.28 -1.00
CA LEU A 40 17.39 0.06 -0.26
C LEU A 40 17.50 1.50 0.25
N THR A 41 16.58 2.37 -0.19
CA THR A 41 16.55 3.79 0.22
C THR A 41 15.26 4.17 0.94
N GLY A 42 14.21 3.35 0.84
CA GLY A 42 12.95 3.58 1.56
C GLY A 42 12.23 2.28 1.90
N GLN A 43 11.60 2.24 3.06
CA GLN A 43 10.73 1.16 3.51
C GLN A 43 9.60 1.74 4.36
N ILE A 44 8.37 1.29 4.16
CA ILE A 44 7.23 1.68 4.98
C ILE A 44 6.29 0.50 5.22
N TRP A 45 5.78 0.38 6.45
CA TRP A 45 4.84 -0.66 6.85
C TRP A 45 3.40 -0.12 6.79
N VAL A 46 2.55 -0.79 6.03
CA VAL A 46 1.17 -0.39 5.70
C VAL A 46 0.19 -1.56 5.85
N GLY A 47 0.31 -2.29 6.96
CA GLY A 47 -0.55 -3.44 7.29
C GLY A 47 0.24 -4.75 7.35
N GLY A 48 -0.30 -5.80 6.73
CA GLY A 48 0.30 -7.13 6.64
C GLY A 48 0.09 -8.02 7.87
N LEU A 49 0.68 -9.21 7.83
CA LEU A 49 0.57 -10.20 8.91
C LEU A 49 1.58 -9.96 10.03
N LEU A 50 2.65 -9.21 9.81
CA LEU A 50 3.66 -8.95 10.83
C LEU A 50 3.34 -7.74 11.72
N GLN A 51 2.18 -7.11 11.57
CA GLN A 51 1.81 -5.92 12.34
C GLN A 51 1.43 -6.21 13.80
N LYS A 52 1.66 -5.24 14.69
CA LYS A 52 1.24 -5.33 16.10
C LYS A 52 -0.24 -5.69 16.27
N GLY A 53 -0.50 -6.72 17.08
CA GLY A 53 -1.84 -7.26 17.32
C GLY A 53 -2.26 -8.37 16.37
N SER A 54 -1.42 -8.72 15.39
CA SER A 54 -1.52 -9.97 14.64
C SER A 54 -1.11 -11.17 15.51
N PRO A 55 -1.69 -12.37 15.31
CA PRO A 55 -1.18 -13.60 15.94
C PRO A 55 0.16 -14.06 15.35
N ILE A 56 0.63 -13.47 14.26
CA ILE A 56 1.89 -13.82 13.61
C ILE A 56 3.01 -12.88 14.07
N VAL A 57 4.14 -13.45 14.49
CA VAL A 57 5.34 -12.72 14.91
C VAL A 57 6.54 -13.19 14.08
N ALA A 58 7.48 -12.29 13.80
CA ALA A 58 8.80 -12.66 13.31
C ALA A 58 9.68 -13.08 14.49
N VAL A 59 10.53 -14.09 14.30
CA VAL A 59 11.56 -14.48 15.27
C VAL A 59 12.90 -14.07 14.67
N LYS A 60 13.64 -13.20 15.37
CA LYS A 60 14.97 -12.75 14.99
C LYS A 60 16.01 -13.85 15.26
N GLU A 61 17.24 -13.65 14.77
CA GLU A 61 18.36 -14.57 15.00
C GLU A 61 18.71 -14.77 16.47
N ASP A 62 18.50 -13.74 17.30
CA ASP A 62 18.69 -13.76 18.76
C ASP A 62 17.52 -14.44 19.52
N GLY A 63 16.48 -14.89 18.81
CA GLY A 63 15.28 -15.50 19.38
C GLY A 63 14.23 -14.50 19.85
N GLU A 64 14.48 -13.19 19.77
CA GLU A 64 13.47 -12.18 20.10
C GLU A 64 12.34 -12.15 19.08
N THR A 65 11.13 -11.88 19.57
CA THR A 65 9.97 -11.68 18.70
C THR A 65 9.87 -10.24 18.23
N TRP A 66 9.38 -10.04 17.02
CA TRP A 66 9.20 -8.73 16.43
C TRP A 66 7.92 -8.63 15.61
N GLN A 67 7.31 -7.45 15.64
CA GLN A 67 6.18 -7.04 14.82
C GLN A 67 6.38 -5.59 14.37
N SER A 68 5.84 -5.26 13.19
CA SER A 68 5.90 -3.91 12.63
C SER A 68 4.95 -2.95 13.34
N ASP A 69 5.41 -1.71 13.46
CA ASP A 69 4.58 -0.57 13.80
C ASP A 69 3.91 -0.07 12.52
N VAL A 70 2.59 -0.26 12.44
CA VAL A 70 1.76 0.25 11.35
C VAL A 70 1.01 1.47 11.86
N PRO A 71 1.15 2.63 11.22
CA PRO A 71 0.49 3.85 11.66
C PRO A 71 -1.03 3.76 11.45
N GLU A 72 -1.77 4.37 12.37
CA GLU A 72 -3.20 4.61 12.17
C GLU A 72 -3.38 5.81 11.24
N ILE A 73 -4.35 5.72 10.33
CA ILE A 73 -4.63 6.78 9.36
C ILE A 73 -5.97 7.44 9.71
N GLN A 74 -6.02 8.76 9.60
CA GLN A 74 -7.27 9.49 9.68
C GLN A 74 -8.06 9.29 8.38
N ILE A 75 -9.30 8.84 8.51
CA ILE A 75 -10.17 8.64 7.34
C ILE A 75 -10.79 9.97 6.98
N TYR A 76 -10.51 10.44 5.76
CA TYR A 76 -11.27 11.52 5.16
C TYR A 76 -12.43 10.93 4.36
N VAL A 77 -13.65 11.06 4.88
CA VAL A 77 -14.86 10.69 4.14
C VAL A 77 -15.20 11.85 3.20
N ALA A 78 -14.88 11.70 1.91
CA ALA A 78 -15.31 12.66 0.91
C ALA A 78 -16.85 12.68 0.84
N PRO A 79 -17.49 13.85 0.82
CA PRO A 79 -18.94 13.94 0.73
C PRO A 79 -19.39 13.37 -0.63
N THR A 80 -20.08 12.22 -0.62
CA THR A 80 -20.78 11.74 -1.82
C THR A 80 -22.12 12.48 -1.96
N LEU A 81 -22.69 12.49 -3.16
CA LEU A 81 -23.99 13.13 -3.46
C LEU A 81 -25.14 12.66 -2.53
N GLN A 82 -25.00 11.49 -1.88
CA GLN A 82 -25.97 10.95 -0.93
C GLN A 82 -25.63 11.22 0.55
N THR A 83 -24.43 11.70 0.89
CA THR A 83 -23.92 11.77 2.27
C THR A 83 -23.51 13.19 2.70
N VAL A 84 -24.32 14.20 2.35
CA VAL A 84 -24.16 15.60 2.80
C VAL A 84 -24.17 15.77 4.35
N LYS A 85 -24.34 14.69 5.12
CA LYS A 85 -24.37 14.71 6.59
C LYS A 85 -23.20 14.01 7.31
N MET A 86 -22.22 13.46 6.59
CA MET A 86 -21.14 12.64 7.20
C MET A 86 -19.74 13.22 6.96
N SER A 87 -19.60 14.53 6.75
CA SER A 87 -18.29 15.17 6.77
C SER A 87 -17.77 15.22 8.21
N GLY A 88 -16.88 14.29 8.55
CA GLY A 88 -16.23 14.23 9.87
C GLY A 88 -14.99 13.33 9.83
N VAL A 89 -13.99 13.67 10.62
CA VAL A 89 -12.79 12.84 10.81
C VAL A 89 -13.18 11.61 11.63
N GLN A 90 -13.17 10.42 11.01
CA GLN A 90 -13.17 9.18 11.79
C GLN A 90 -11.73 8.85 12.19
N HIS A 91 -11.46 8.83 13.49
CA HIS A 91 -10.19 8.35 14.03
C HIS A 91 -10.19 6.81 14.08
N GLY A 92 -9.09 6.18 13.62
CA GLY A 92 -8.67 4.89 14.16
C GLY A 92 -8.97 3.62 13.35
N ASN A 93 -9.05 3.66 12.01
CA ASN A 93 -9.02 2.40 11.26
C ASN A 93 -7.59 1.89 11.14
N LYS A 94 -7.32 0.78 11.85
CA LYS A 94 -6.14 -0.05 11.59
C LYS A 94 -6.18 -0.50 10.13
N LEU A 95 -5.03 -0.39 9.46
CA LEU A 95 -4.89 -0.90 8.11
C LEU A 95 -5.16 -2.42 8.08
N ARG A 96 -5.96 -2.82 7.11
CA ARG A 96 -6.36 -4.20 6.83
C ARG A 96 -5.68 -4.69 5.56
N GLY A 97 -5.38 -5.98 5.48
CA GLY A 97 -4.58 -6.50 4.36
C GLY A 97 -3.13 -6.05 4.42
N GLY A 98 -2.34 -6.47 3.44
CA GLY A 98 -1.05 -5.87 3.13
C GLY A 98 -1.08 -5.16 1.77
N PRO A 99 -0.03 -4.40 1.43
CA PRO A 99 0.04 -3.67 0.17
C PRO A 99 0.11 -4.63 -1.01
N GLN A 100 -0.63 -4.31 -2.08
CA GLN A 100 -0.79 -5.15 -3.25
C GLN A 100 -0.45 -4.36 -4.53
N MET A 101 -1.43 -3.88 -5.30
CA MET A 101 -1.07 -3.16 -6.53
C MET A 101 -0.56 -1.77 -6.17
N ILE A 102 0.47 -1.34 -6.90
CA ILE A 102 1.05 -0.02 -6.76
C ILE A 102 1.04 0.72 -8.09
N GLN A 103 0.89 2.04 -8.02
CA GLN A 103 0.96 2.89 -9.20
C GLN A 103 1.62 4.22 -8.86
N LEU A 104 2.69 4.56 -9.60
CA LEU A 104 3.49 5.75 -9.36
C LEU A 104 3.06 6.88 -10.29
N SER A 105 2.99 8.11 -9.77
CA SER A 105 2.74 9.29 -10.59
C SER A 105 3.91 9.55 -11.54
N LEU A 106 3.63 10.16 -12.69
CA LEU A 106 4.65 10.45 -13.72
C LEU A 106 5.84 11.28 -13.19
N ASP A 107 5.62 12.15 -12.22
CA ASP A 107 6.67 12.94 -11.56
C ASP A 107 7.41 12.18 -10.44
N GLY A 108 7.05 10.92 -10.18
CA GLY A 108 7.68 10.04 -9.18
C GLY A 108 7.34 10.36 -7.73
N LYS A 109 6.52 11.37 -7.44
CA LYS A 109 6.34 11.90 -6.07
C LYS A 109 5.25 11.23 -5.26
N ARG A 110 4.33 10.51 -5.90
CA ARG A 110 3.15 9.89 -5.27
C ARG A 110 3.03 8.45 -5.73
N LEU A 111 3.05 7.53 -4.78
CA LEU A 111 2.80 6.10 -5.00
C LEU A 111 1.45 5.75 -4.38
N TYR A 112 0.47 5.37 -5.20
CA TYR A 112 -0.82 4.89 -4.72
C TYR A 112 -0.80 3.38 -4.57
N VAL A 113 -1.44 2.87 -3.52
CA VAL A 113 -1.37 1.45 -3.15
C VAL A 113 -2.76 0.92 -2.81
N THR A 114 -3.19 -0.16 -3.43
CA THR A 114 -4.35 -0.98 -3.01
C THR A 114 -3.89 -2.22 -2.23
N ASN A 115 -4.82 -3.00 -1.68
CA ASN A 115 -4.49 -4.10 -0.77
C ASN A 115 -5.18 -5.45 -1.08
N SER A 116 -6.02 -5.56 -2.11
CA SER A 116 -6.61 -6.85 -2.53
C SER A 116 -5.79 -7.55 -3.61
N LEU A 117 -5.53 -8.85 -3.42
CA LEU A 117 -4.79 -9.69 -4.36
C LEU A 117 -5.75 -10.55 -5.18
N PHE A 118 -6.45 -11.45 -4.49
CA PHE A 118 -7.36 -12.38 -5.11
C PHE A 118 -8.32 -12.87 -4.05
N SER A 119 -9.63 -12.78 -4.29
CA SER A 119 -10.65 -12.89 -3.24
C SER A 119 -10.55 -14.15 -2.36
N THR A 120 -10.13 -15.29 -2.91
CA THR A 120 -9.95 -16.52 -2.13
C THR A 120 -8.72 -16.45 -1.21
N TRP A 121 -7.64 -15.82 -1.67
CA TRP A 121 -6.42 -15.60 -0.87
C TRP A 121 -6.65 -14.49 0.16
N ASP A 122 -7.31 -13.41 -0.25
CA ASP A 122 -7.73 -12.32 0.65
C ASP A 122 -8.54 -12.90 1.81
N LYS A 123 -9.52 -13.77 1.53
CA LYS A 123 -10.33 -14.42 2.56
C LYS A 123 -9.50 -15.32 3.49
N GLN A 124 -8.50 -16.01 2.95
CA GLN A 124 -7.65 -16.92 3.72
C GLN A 124 -6.69 -16.18 4.65
N PHE A 125 -6.00 -15.16 4.15
CA PHE A 125 -4.94 -14.46 4.89
C PHE A 125 -5.43 -13.21 5.62
N TYR A 126 -6.43 -12.53 5.07
CA TYR A 126 -6.98 -11.28 5.58
C TYR A 126 -8.52 -11.30 5.56
N PRO A 127 -9.20 -12.15 6.34
CA PRO A 127 -10.67 -12.27 6.30
C PRO A 127 -11.39 -10.93 6.50
N LYS A 128 -10.84 -10.05 7.37
CA LYS A 128 -11.37 -8.69 7.58
C LYS A 128 -11.32 -7.80 6.34
N LEU A 129 -10.41 -8.04 5.39
CA LEU A 129 -10.35 -7.33 4.12
C LEU A 129 -11.61 -7.60 3.29
N VAL A 130 -12.07 -8.84 3.27
CA VAL A 130 -13.29 -9.23 2.55
C VAL A 130 -14.55 -8.75 3.27
N GLU A 131 -14.53 -8.75 4.61
CA GLU A 131 -15.66 -8.29 5.42
C GLU A 131 -15.85 -6.77 5.43
N GLN A 132 -14.75 -6.01 5.31
CA GLN A 132 -14.75 -4.55 5.50
C GLN A 132 -14.36 -3.78 4.23
N GLY A 133 -14.00 -4.49 3.16
CA GLY A 133 -13.63 -3.91 1.87
C GLY A 133 -12.14 -3.56 1.81
N SER A 134 -11.66 -3.23 0.64
CA SER A 134 -10.29 -2.76 0.38
C SER A 134 -10.14 -1.26 0.61
N HIS A 135 -8.93 -0.72 0.43
CA HIS A 135 -8.68 0.72 0.47
C HIS A 135 -7.56 1.14 -0.48
N ILE A 136 -7.44 2.44 -0.74
CA ILE A 136 -6.24 3.04 -1.36
C ILE A 136 -5.53 3.95 -0.36
N LEU A 137 -4.20 3.83 -0.33
CA LEU A 137 -3.29 4.76 0.33
C LEU A 137 -2.52 5.58 -0.69
N GLN A 138 -2.11 6.80 -0.32
CA GLN A 138 -1.05 7.53 -1.02
C GLN A 138 0.20 7.54 -0.14
N ILE A 139 1.33 7.21 -0.74
CA ILE A 139 2.66 7.30 -0.16
C ILE A 139 3.40 8.44 -0.88
N ASP A 140 3.86 9.41 -0.11
CA ASP A 140 4.78 10.45 -0.56
C ASP A 140 6.18 9.86 -0.71
N VAL A 141 6.82 10.16 -1.84
CA VAL A 141 8.13 9.61 -2.24
C VAL A 141 9.17 10.73 -2.28
N ASP A 142 10.29 10.55 -1.59
CA ASP A 142 11.49 11.36 -1.78
C ASP A 142 12.25 10.85 -3.02
N THR A 143 12.20 11.61 -4.11
CA THR A 143 12.81 11.28 -5.41
C THR A 143 14.29 11.68 -5.49
N GLU A 144 14.79 12.42 -4.51
CA GLU A 144 16.18 12.89 -4.49
C GLU A 144 17.05 11.92 -3.69
N ASN A 145 16.66 11.64 -2.44
CA ASN A 145 17.44 10.81 -1.52
C ASN A 145 16.87 9.40 -1.34
N GLY A 146 15.64 9.17 -1.81
CA GLY A 146 14.83 8.03 -1.40
C GLY A 146 14.20 8.23 -0.03
N GLY A 147 13.10 7.53 0.20
CA GLY A 147 12.29 7.66 1.40
C GLY A 147 10.80 7.58 1.06
N LEU A 148 10.06 6.92 1.95
CA LEU A 148 8.62 6.69 1.81
C LEU A 148 7.90 7.20 3.05
N LYS A 149 6.79 7.92 2.86
CA LYS A 149 5.96 8.40 3.96
C LYS A 149 4.49 8.33 3.59
N ILE A 150 3.64 7.77 4.46
CA ILE A 150 2.19 7.79 4.25
C ILE A 150 1.70 9.25 4.26
N ASN A 151 0.90 9.61 3.27
CA ASN A 151 0.15 10.87 3.30
C ASN A 151 -1.08 10.70 4.21
N PRO A 152 -1.12 11.37 5.38
CA PRO A 152 -2.22 11.21 6.33
C PRO A 152 -3.54 11.84 5.85
N ASN A 153 -3.51 12.61 4.76
CA ASN A 153 -4.67 13.32 4.23
C ASN A 153 -5.33 12.58 3.06
N PHE A 154 -4.84 11.40 2.69
CA PHE A 154 -5.38 10.62 1.58
C PHE A 154 -5.68 9.18 2.02
N PHE A 155 -6.96 8.82 2.00
CA PHE A 155 -7.44 7.47 2.24
C PHE A 155 -8.76 7.28 1.50
N VAL A 156 -8.86 6.25 0.66
CA VAL A 156 -10.11 5.88 -0.01
C VAL A 156 -10.58 4.55 0.56
N ASP A 157 -11.77 4.53 1.17
CA ASP A 157 -12.37 3.34 1.76
C ASP A 157 -13.42 2.74 0.81
N PHE A 158 -13.25 1.48 0.41
CA PHE A 158 -14.22 0.74 -0.40
C PHE A 158 -15.16 -0.16 0.43
N GLY A 159 -15.27 0.09 1.74
CA GLY A 159 -16.13 -0.68 2.63
C GLY A 159 -17.62 -0.36 2.53
N ALA A 160 -17.97 0.83 2.01
CA ALA A 160 -19.34 1.35 1.98
C ALA A 160 -19.89 1.51 0.55
N GLU A 161 -19.38 0.73 -0.41
CA GLU A 161 -19.90 0.73 -1.78
C GLU A 161 -21.36 0.23 -1.83
N PRO A 162 -22.16 0.61 -2.86
CA PRO A 162 -23.61 0.35 -2.90
C PRO A 162 -24.02 -1.12 -2.73
N ASP A 163 -23.21 -2.04 -3.25
CA ASP A 163 -23.45 -3.49 -3.22
C ASP A 163 -22.65 -4.20 -2.11
N GLY A 164 -22.07 -3.44 -1.17
CA GLY A 164 -21.26 -3.94 -0.07
C GLY A 164 -19.75 -3.79 -0.30
N PRO A 165 -18.92 -4.32 0.62
CA PRO A 165 -17.49 -4.08 0.61
C PRO A 165 -16.81 -4.57 -0.67
N SER A 166 -16.05 -3.69 -1.32
CA SER A 166 -15.41 -3.96 -2.61
C SER A 166 -13.90 -4.18 -2.50
N LEU A 167 -13.37 -5.00 -3.40
CA LEU A 167 -11.96 -5.42 -3.44
C LEU A 167 -11.23 -4.75 -4.62
N ALA A 168 -10.68 -3.57 -4.37
CA ALA A 168 -9.91 -2.76 -5.32
C ALA A 168 -8.54 -3.40 -5.57
N HIS A 169 -8.22 -3.56 -6.85
CA HIS A 169 -7.03 -4.21 -7.33
C HIS A 169 -6.16 -3.20 -8.09
N GLU A 170 -6.22 -3.16 -9.42
CA GLU A 170 -5.39 -2.28 -10.23
C GLU A 170 -5.92 -0.83 -10.28
N MET A 171 -4.99 0.12 -10.43
CA MET A 171 -5.28 1.55 -10.60
C MET A 171 -4.64 2.05 -11.91
N ARG A 172 -5.36 2.92 -12.63
CA ARG A 172 -4.85 3.57 -13.85
C ARG A 172 -5.03 5.07 -13.78
N TYR A 173 -4.00 5.81 -14.16
CA TYR A 173 -4.07 7.27 -14.18
C TYR A 173 -4.73 7.77 -15.47
N PRO A 174 -5.56 8.83 -15.38
CA PRO A 174 -5.98 9.56 -16.56
C PRO A 174 -4.76 10.16 -17.27
N GLY A 175 -4.48 9.73 -18.50
CA GLY A 175 -3.38 10.24 -19.31
C GLY A 175 -2.07 9.46 -19.22
N GLY A 176 -2.09 8.25 -18.62
CA GLY A 176 -0.95 7.34 -18.59
C GLY A 176 -0.23 7.31 -17.25
N ASP A 177 0.45 6.19 -17.00
CA ASP A 177 1.23 5.92 -15.80
C ASP A 177 2.46 5.05 -16.14
N CYS A 178 3.36 4.87 -15.17
CA CYS A 178 4.63 4.17 -15.39
C CYS A 178 4.49 2.70 -15.79
N THR A 179 3.28 2.12 -15.76
CA THR A 179 3.04 0.72 -16.13
C THR A 179 2.10 0.54 -17.33
N SER A 180 1.55 1.62 -17.90
CA SER A 180 0.62 1.55 -19.03
C SER A 180 1.20 2.00 -20.37
N ASP A 181 2.22 2.86 -20.36
CA ASP A 181 2.81 3.45 -21.56
C ASP A 181 4.21 2.91 -21.86
N ILE A 182 4.50 2.72 -23.14
CA ILE A 182 5.84 2.39 -23.66
C ILE A 182 6.24 3.53 -24.61
N TRP A 183 7.38 4.15 -24.32
CA TRP A 183 7.93 5.27 -25.08
C TRP A 183 8.91 4.75 -26.15
N VAL A 184 8.90 5.34 -27.35
CA VAL A 184 9.73 4.94 -28.52
C VAL A 184 10.61 6.10 -28.96
#